data_AF-A0A7D5YKC4-F1
#
_entry.id   AF-A0A7D5YKC4-F1
#
_cell.length_a   1.000
_cell.length_b   1.000
_cell.length_c   1.000
_cell.angle_alpha   90.00
_cell.angle_beta   90.00
_cell.angle_gamma   90.00
#
_symmetry.space_group_name_H-M   'P 1'
#
loop_
_entity.id
_entity.type
_entity.pdbx_description
1 polymer ?
#
loop_
_entity_poly.entity_id
_entity_poly.type
_entity_poly.pdbx_seq_one_letter_code
_entity_poly.pdbx_strand_id
1 'polypeptide(L)' 'MTAPFLSLAQIRNRLTLTARAILRAHRPGPDGRCPTCRTPDCPVATAARTVIDTAEEAPQRSAATLPSQPDREEPRQTG' A
#
# COMPACT_ATOMS: atom_id res chain seq x y z
N MET A 1 25.11 -0.37 -18.33
CA MET A 1 24.19 -1.36 -17.73
C MET A 1 22.83 -0.70 -17.58
N THR A 2 21.77 -1.25 -18.18
CA THR A 2 20.40 -0.75 -18.01
C THR A 2 19.72 -1.56 -16.89
N ALA A 3 19.44 -0.92 -15.76
CA ALA A 3 18.59 -1.52 -14.74
C ALA A 3 17.12 -1.45 -15.20
N PRO A 4 16.30 -2.49 -14.99
CA PRO A 4 14.88 -2.42 -15.31
C PRO A 4 14.21 -1.34 -14.44
N PHE A 5 13.50 -0.41 -15.10
CA PHE A 5 12.67 0.56 -14.40
C PHE A 5 11.47 -0.16 -13.80
N LEU A 6 11.29 -0.04 -12.48
CA LEU A 6 10.13 -0.59 -11.81
C LEU A 6 8.91 0.28 -12.09
N SER A 7 7.77 -0.35 -12.39
CA SER A 7 6.50 0.35 -12.42
C SER A 7 6.13 0.84 -11.02
N LEU A 8 5.29 1.88 -10.96
CA LEU A 8 4.78 2.39 -9.69
C LEU A 8 4.10 1.31 -8.84
N ALA A 9 3.37 0.38 -9.48
CA ALA A 9 2.75 -0.75 -8.80
C ALA A 9 3.80 -1.72 -8.21
N GLN A 10 4.88 -2.00 -8.93
CA GLN A 10 5.97 -2.83 -8.43
C GLN A 10 6.70 -2.17 -7.24
N ILE A 11 6.94 -0.86 -7.32
CA ILE A 11 7.54 -0.09 -6.22
C ILE A 11 6.64 -0.17 -4.98
N ARG A 12 5.33 0.10 -5.13
CA ARG A 12 4.37 0.04 -4.02
C ARG A 12 4.29 -1.35 -3.39
N ASN A 13 4.14 -2.39 -4.21
CA ASN A 13 4.10 -3.77 -3.71
C ASN A 13 5.33 -4.11 -2.88
N ARG A 14 6.51 -3.71 -3.37
CA ARG A 14 7.77 -3.93 -2.65
C ARG A 14 7.81 -3.16 -1.33
N LEU A 15 7.37 -1.91 -1.30
CA LEU A 15 7.29 -1.10 -0.07
C LEU A 15 6.32 -1.72 0.94
N THR A 16 5.11 -2.10 0.52
CA THR A 16 4.10 -2.74 1.38
C THR A 16 4.62 -4.06 1.96
N LEU A 17 5.25 -4.91 1.15
CA LEU A 17 5.81 -6.19 1.61
C LEU A 17 6.95 -5.97 2.62
N THR A 18 7.83 -5.01 2.35
CA THR A 18 8.94 -4.66 3.25
C THR A 18 8.41 -4.13 4.57
N ALA A 19 7.44 -3.21 4.54
CA ALA A 19 6.82 -2.64 5.73
C ALA A 19 6.12 -3.72 6.58
N ARG A 20 5.41 -4.67 5.95
CA ARG A 20 4.80 -5.82 6.65
C ARG A 20 5.84 -6.71 7.31
N ALA A 21 6.98 -6.95 6.66
CA ALA A 21 8.09 -7.71 7.26
C ALA A 21 8.65 -6.97 8.48
N ILE A 22 8.86 -5.65 8.38
CA ILE A 22 9.28 -4.80 9.50
C ILE A 22 8.28 -4.88 10.66
N LEU A 23 6.97 -4.78 10.40
CA LEU A 23 5.96 -4.88 11.46
C LEU A 23 5.98 -6.21 12.20
N ARG A 24 6.25 -7.32 11.50
CA ARG A 24 6.39 -8.63 12.14
C ARG A 24 7.62 -8.67 13.04
N ALA A 25 8.75 -8.17 12.55
CA ALA A 25 9.99 -8.13 13.31
C ALA A 25 9.92 -7.19 14.52
N HIS A 26 9.11 -6.12 14.43
CA HIS A 26 8.98 -5.12 15.49
C HIS A 26 7.73 -5.30 16.37
N ARG A 27 6.98 -6.39 16.20
CA ARG A 27 5.75 -6.64 16.97
C ARG A 27 6.07 -6.68 18.47
N PRO A 28 5.43 -5.83 19.29
CA PRO A 28 5.68 -5.81 20.72
C PRO A 28 5.39 -7.17 21.37
N GLY A 29 6.24 -7.55 22.32
CA GLY A 29 6.00 -8.71 23.18
C GLY A 29 5.01 -8.38 24.31
N PRO A 30 4.85 -9.29 25.30
CA PRO A 30 3.98 -9.10 26.46
C PRO A 30 4.25 -7.80 27.22
N ASP A 31 5.53 -7.39 27.26
CA ASP A 31 5.97 -6.18 27.96
C ASP A 31 5.63 -4.87 27.21
N GLY A 32 4.94 -4.94 26.08
CA GLY A 32 4.57 -3.78 25.25
C GLY A 32 5.74 -3.11 24.54
N ARG A 33 6.96 -3.63 24.69
CA ARG A 33 8.18 -3.11 24.04
C ARG A 33 8.50 -3.87 22.76
N CYS A 34 9.05 -3.15 21.78
CA CYS A 34 9.57 -3.76 20.57
C CYS A 34 10.79 -4.65 20.90
N PRO A 35 10.85 -5.91 20.39
CA PRO A 35 11.96 -6.81 20.67
C PRO A 35 13.29 -6.34 20.04
N THR A 36 13.22 -5.60 18.92
CA THR A 36 14.38 -5.09 18.19
C THR A 36 14.88 -3.76 18.76
N CYS A 37 13.98 -2.77 18.88
CA CYS A 37 14.37 -1.41 19.31
C CYS A 37 14.34 -1.23 20.84
N ARG A 38 13.74 -2.16 21.59
CA ARG A 38 13.59 -2.13 23.06
C ARG A 38 12.83 -0.92 23.63
N THR A 39 12.21 -0.12 22.78
CA THR A 39 11.35 1.00 23.19
C THR A 39 9.87 0.61 23.19
N PRO A 40 9.06 1.20 24.07
CA PRO A 40 7.62 1.34 23.81
C PRO A 40 7.42 2.20 22.54
N ASP A 41 6.23 2.13 21.94
CA ASP A 41 5.83 2.96 20.78
C ASP A 41 6.89 3.06 19.68
N CYS A 42 7.40 1.90 19.27
CA CYS A 42 8.55 1.81 18.37
C CYS A 42 8.37 2.66 17.08
N PRO A 43 9.21 3.68 16.86
CA PRO A 43 9.05 4.59 15.73
C PRO A 43 9.24 3.89 14.38
N VAL A 44 10.03 2.81 14.34
CA VAL A 44 10.20 1.97 13.15
C VAL A 44 8.92 1.23 12.81
N ALA A 45 8.23 0.68 13.82
CA ALA A 45 6.92 0.05 13.62
C ALA A 45 5.89 1.10 13.16
N THR A 46 5.91 2.30 13.75
CA THR A 46 5.03 3.41 13.35
C THR A 46 5.28 3.82 11.89
N ALA A 47 6.53 4.04 11.49
CA ALA A 47 6.88 4.38 10.12
C ALA A 47 6.44 3.30 9.13
N ALA A 48 6.59 2.02 9.49
CA ALA A 48 6.13 0.92 8.65
C ALA A 48 4.59 0.91 8.47
N ARG A 49 3.81 1.28 9.51
CA ARG A 49 2.35 1.47 9.36
C ARG A 49 2.05 2.60 8.38
N THR A 50 2.68 3.76 8.55
CA THR A 50 2.49 4.92 7.67
C THR A 50 2.79 4.59 6.20
N VAL A 51 3.82 3.79 5.93
CA VAL A 51 4.14 3.34 4.57
C VAL A 51 3.04 2.45 3.99
N ILE A 52 2.47 1.53 4.77
CA ILE A 52 1.36 0.68 4.32
C ILE A 52 0.15 1.56 4.00
N ASP A 53 -0.23 2.43 4.94
CA ASP A 53 -1.39 3.32 4.80
C ASP A 53 -1.25 4.17 3.52
N THR A 54 -0.09 4.82 3.35
CA THR A 54 0.17 5.68 2.18
C THR A 54 0.20 4.87 0.87
N ALA A 55 0.76 3.66 0.89
CA ALA A 55 0.83 2.80 -0.28
C ALA A 55 -0.53 2.21 -0.69
N GLU A 56 -1.47 2.06 0.25
CA GLU A 56 -2.83 1.57 0.04
C GLU A 56 -3.84 2.69 -0.31
N GLU A 57 -3.64 3.91 0.18
CA GLU A 57 -4.45 5.09 -0.19
C GLU A 57 -4.23 5.51 -1.66
N ALA A 58 -3.01 5.38 -2.18
CA ALA A 58 -2.71 5.83 -3.53
C ALA A 58 -3.42 5.03 -4.65
N PRO A 59 -3.58 3.69 -4.57
CA PRO A 59 -4.50 2.93 -5.41
C PRO A 59 -5.95 3.42 -5.36
N GLN A 60 -6.48 3.80 -4.19
CA GLN A 60 -7.86 4.28 -4.05
C GLN A 60 -8.08 5.61 -4.79
N ARG A 61 -7.12 6.54 -4.67
CA ARG A 61 -7.19 7.82 -5.40
C ARG A 61 -7.06 7.63 -6.92
N SER A 62 -6.22 6.70 -7.37
CA SER A 62 -6.10 6.35 -8.80
C SER A 62 -7.35 5.64 -9.33
N ALA A 63 -8.00 4.77 -8.55
CA ALA A 63 -9.25 4.12 -8.91
C ALA A 63 -10.45 5.10 -8.93
N ALA A 64 -10.48 6.05 -7.99
CA ALA A 64 -11.50 7.12 -7.95
C ALA A 64 -11.40 8.12 -9.11
N THR A 65 -10.27 8.14 -9.84
CA THR A 65 -10.05 9.01 -11.00
C THR A 65 -10.53 8.38 -12.31
N LEU A 66 -10.88 7.10 -12.36
CA LEU A 66 -11.67 6.56 -13.47
C LEU A 66 -13.12 7.00 -13.22
N PRO A 67 -13.68 7.95 -14.00
CA PRO A 67 -15.11 8.15 -13.98
C PRO A 67 -15.70 6.81 -14.41
N SER A 68 -16.54 6.24 -13.55
CA SER A 68 -17.47 5.19 -13.95
C SER A 68 -18.22 5.76 -15.15
N GLN A 69 -17.91 5.34 -16.39
CA GLN A 69 -18.73 5.69 -17.55
C GLN A 69 -20.02 4.88 -17.42
N PRO A 70 -21.18 5.50 -17.19
CA PRO A 70 -22.45 4.83 -17.34
C PRO A 70 -23.00 5.29 -18.69
N ASP A 71 -22.51 4.74 -19.79
CA ASP A 71 -23.23 4.89 -21.04
C ASP A 71 -22.94 3.71 -21.97
N ARG A 72 -23.85 2.73 -21.92
CA ARG A 72 -24.02 1.78 -23.00
C ARG A 72 -25.38 2.09 -23.62
N GLU A 73 -25.36 3.10 -24.48
CA GLU A 73 -26.48 3.47 -25.34
C GLU A 73 -27.09 2.22 -26.01
N GLU A 74 -28.41 2.03 -25.78
CA GLU A 74 -29.23 1.03 -26.45
C GLU A 74 -29.19 1.22 -27.98
N PRO A 75 -28.89 0.17 -28.77
CA PRO A 75 -29.07 0.28 -30.20
C PRO A 75 -30.57 0.21 -30.53
N ARG A 76 -31.17 1.36 -30.83
CA ARG A 76 -32.47 1.46 -31.49
C ARG A 76 -32.39 0.78 -32.86
N GLN A 77 -33.09 -0.33 -33.04
CA GLN A 77 -33.34 -0.89 -34.37
C GLN A 77 -34.72 -0.45 -34.85
N THR A 78 -34.74 0.31 -35.93
CA THR A 78 -35.89 0.56 -36.80
C THR A 78 -35.79 -0.43 -37.96
N GLY A 79 -36.85 -1.20 -38.20
CA GLY A 79 -37.01 -2.13 -39.32
C GLY A 79 -38.41 -2.71 -39.31
#